data_AF-A0A382PNR3-F1
#
_entry.id   AF-A0A382PNR3-F1
#
_cell.length_a   1.000
_cell.length_b   1.000
_cell.length_c   1.000
_cell.angle_alpha   90.00
_cell.angle_beta   90.00
_cell.angle_gamma   90.00
#
_symmetry.space_group_name_H-M   'P 1'
#
loop_
_entity.id
_entity.type
_entity.pdbx_description
1 polymer ?
#
loop_
_entity_poly.entity_id
_entity_poly.type
_entity_poly.pdbx_seq_one_letter_code
_entity_poly.pdbx_strand_id
1 'polypeptide(L)'
;MTGDELRSKFLKYFEDKKHTRVQSCPLVPRNDPSLLFINAGMVQFKNIFLGDKTTASKRVVSVQKCVRAGGKHNDLEMVGRTARHH
;
A
#
# COMPACT_ATOMS: atom_id res chain seq x y z
N MET A 1 10.69 17.70 -10.02
CA MET A 1 9.50 16.88 -9.75
C MET A 1 9.46 16.58 -8.27
N THR A 2 8.45 17.06 -7.55
CA THR A 2 8.28 16.81 -6.10
C THR A 2 7.69 15.41 -5.86
N GLY A 3 7.75 14.93 -4.61
CA GLY A 3 7.12 13.65 -4.23
C GLY A 3 5.61 13.64 -4.47
N ASP A 4 4.94 14.77 -4.26
CA ASP A 4 3.50 14.91 -4.49
C ASP A 4 3.14 14.96 -5.99
N GLU A 5 3.98 15.61 -6.80
CA GLU A 5 3.83 15.58 -8.27
C GLU A 5 4.01 14.17 -8.82
N LEU A 6 5.03 13.43 -8.36
CA LEU A 6 5.26 12.05 -8.78
C LEU A 6 4.08 11.14 -8.38
N ARG A 7 3.59 11.28 -7.15
CA ARG A 7 2.42 10.55 -6.66
C ARG A 7 1.20 10.79 -7.55
N SER A 8 0.95 12.04 -7.89
CA SER A 8 -0.18 12.44 -8.73
C SER A 8 -0.04 11.89 -10.15
N LYS A 9 1.15 11.96 -10.75
CA LYS A 9 1.42 11.40 -12.08
C LYS A 9 1.25 9.87 -12.12
N PHE A 10 1.71 9.15 -11.10
CA PHE A 10 1.53 7.70 -11.00
C PHE A 10 0.05 7.31 -10.98
N LEU A 11 -0.74 7.94 -10.11
CA LEU A 11 -2.17 7.67 -10.00
C LEU A 11 -2.89 7.98 -11.32
N LYS A 12 -2.61 9.15 -11.90
CA LYS A 12 -3.22 9.60 -13.16
C LYS A 12 -2.94 8.65 -14.32
N TYR A 13 -1.69 8.19 -14.45
CA TYR A 13 -1.31 7.22 -15.49
C TYR A 13 -2.17 5.95 -15.44
N PHE A 14 -2.40 5.40 -14.26
CA PHE A 14 -3.21 4.19 -14.11
C PHE A 14 -4.72 4.43 -14.26
N GLU A 15 -5.22 5.59 -13.81
CA GLU A 15 -6.60 6.04 -14.07
C GLU A 15 -6.88 6.13 -15.57
N ASP A 16 -5.95 6.70 -16.35
CA ASP A 16 -6.05 6.79 -17.81
C ASP A 16 -6.05 5.39 -18.47
N LYS A 17 -5.42 4.40 -17.82
CA LYS A 17 -5.48 2.97 -18.18
C LYS A 17 -6.67 2.22 -17.56
N LYS A 18 -7.70 2.94 -17.10
CA LYS A 18 -8.96 2.40 -16.55
C LYS A 18 -8.79 1.62 -15.23
N HIS A 19 -7.86 2.02 -14.38
CA HIS A 19 -7.82 1.57 -12.98
C HIS A 19 -8.63 2.51 -12.12
N THR A 20 -9.39 1.97 -11.18
CA THR A 20 -10.10 2.77 -10.18
C THR A 20 -9.10 3.22 -9.11
N ARG A 21 -8.99 4.54 -8.90
CA ARG A 21 -8.18 5.07 -7.81
C ARG A 21 -8.84 4.77 -6.47
N VAL A 22 -8.09 4.13 -5.58
CA VAL A 22 -8.52 3.77 -4.22
C VAL A 22 -7.67 4.53 -3.21
N GLN A 23 -8.31 4.98 -2.13
CA GLN A 23 -7.63 5.68 -1.05
C GLN A 23 -6.66 4.74 -0.31
N SER A 24 -5.60 5.32 0.25
CA SER A 24 -4.77 4.60 1.22
C SER A 24 -5.61 4.21 2.44
N CYS A 25 -5.55 2.93 2.82
CA CYS A 25 -6.15 2.48 4.07
C CYS A 25 -5.36 2.96 5.30
N PRO A 26 -5.97 2.97 6.50
CA PRO A 26 -5.28 3.30 7.75
C PRO A 26 -4.06 2.40 8.02
N LEU A 27 -3.06 2.91 8.73
CA LEU A 27 -1.85 2.14 9.06
C LEU A 27 -2.11 0.92 9.94
N VAL A 28 -3.13 1.00 10.81
CA VAL A 28 -3.53 -0.12 11.67
C VAL A 28 -4.60 -0.94 10.94
N PRO A 29 -4.34 -2.23 10.64
CA PRO A 29 -5.32 -3.10 10.01
C PRO A 29 -6.49 -3.36 10.96
N ARG A 30 -7.73 -3.30 10.45
CA ARG A 30 -8.94 -3.53 11.28
C ARG A 30 -9.28 -5.01 11.48
N ASN A 31 -8.93 -5.86 10.51
CA ASN A 31 -9.44 -7.24 10.42
C ASN A 31 -8.32 -8.27 10.19
N ASP A 32 -7.08 -7.96 10.56
CA ASP A 32 -5.96 -8.90 10.43
C ASP A 32 -5.06 -8.81 11.68
N PRO A 33 -5.31 -9.64 12.72
CA PRO A 33 -4.52 -9.60 13.95
C PRO A 33 -3.08 -10.10 13.77
N SER A 34 -2.75 -10.71 12.61
CA SER A 34 -1.39 -11.16 12.32
C SER A 34 -0.48 -10.03 11.82
N LEU A 35 -1.04 -8.87 11.48
CA LEU A 35 -0.31 -7.71 10.97
C LEU A 35 -0.32 -6.59 12.00
N LEU A 36 0.87 -6.15 12.40
CA LEU A 36 1.02 -4.99 13.29
C LEU A 36 0.69 -3.68 12.55
N PHE A 37 1.18 -3.53 11.32
CA PHE A 37 0.92 -2.38 10.46
C PHE A 37 0.75 -2.80 9.00
N ILE A 38 0.09 -1.95 8.21
CA ILE A 38 0.10 -2.06 6.75
C ILE A 38 1.53 -1.83 6.25
N ASN A 39 2.13 -2.87 5.68
CA ASN A 39 3.51 -2.86 5.18
C ASN A 39 3.59 -2.82 3.64
N ALA A 40 2.46 -2.98 2.96
CA ALA A 40 2.36 -3.01 1.50
C ALA A 40 0.97 -2.55 1.02
N GLY A 41 0.91 -2.01 -0.22
CA GLY A 41 -0.33 -1.57 -0.85
C GLY A 41 -1.38 -2.65 -1.08
N MET A 42 -0.95 -3.93 -1.17
CA MET A 42 -1.84 -5.06 -1.43
C MET A 42 -2.69 -5.48 -0.22
N VAL A 43 -2.32 -5.08 1.00
CA VAL A 43 -2.91 -5.63 2.24
C VAL A 43 -4.42 -5.37 2.31
N GLN A 44 -4.89 -4.19 1.91
CA GLN A 44 -6.33 -3.87 1.87
C GLN A 44 -7.12 -4.69 0.83
N PHE A 45 -6.44 -5.34 -0.11
CA PHE A 45 -7.02 -6.16 -1.16
C PHE A 45 -6.80 -7.66 -0.94
N LYS A 46 -6.17 -8.07 0.17
CA LYS A 46 -5.85 -9.47 0.49
C LYS A 46 -7.05 -10.40 0.30
N ASN A 47 -8.19 -10.07 0.90
CA ASN A 47 -9.40 -10.89 0.82
C ASN A 47 -10.03 -10.90 -0.59
N ILE A 48 -9.76 -9.89 -1.43
CA ILE A 48 -10.18 -9.92 -2.83
C ILE A 48 -9.29 -10.88 -3.61
N PHE A 49 -7.97 -10.86 -3.38
CA PHE A 49 -7.04 -11.79 -4.01
C PHE A 49 -7.27 -13.25 -3.61
N LEU A 50 -7.71 -13.50 -2.37
CA LEU A 50 -8.07 -14.82 -1.88
C LEU A 50 -9.45 -15.31 -2.34
N GLY A 51 -10.28 -14.43 -2.90
CA GLY A 51 -11.64 -14.74 -3.34
C GLY A 51 -12.72 -14.61 -2.26
N ASP A 52 -12.35 -14.26 -1.02
CA ASP A 52 -13.26 -14.07 0.12
C ASP A 52 -14.16 -12.82 -0.02
N LYS A 53 -13.77 -11.86 -0.87
CA LYS A 53 -14.53 -10.64 -1.16
C LYS A 53 -14.57 -10.35 -2.65
N THR A 54 -15.72 -9.90 -3.13
CA THR A 54 -15.86 -9.40 -4.50
C THR A 54 -15.54 -7.91 -4.58
N THR A 55 -15.15 -7.45 -5.77
CA THR A 55 -14.85 -6.04 -6.05
C THR A 55 -15.65 -5.56 -7.25
N ALA A 56 -16.16 -4.34 -7.19
CA ALA A 56 -16.81 -3.69 -8.33
C ALA A 56 -15.80 -3.33 -9.44
N SER A 57 -14.51 -3.17 -9.08
CA SER A 57 -13.44 -2.80 -10.01
C SER A 57 -12.41 -3.92 -10.11
N LYS A 58 -12.22 -4.47 -11.32
CA LYS A 58 -11.21 -5.49 -11.61
C LYS A 58 -9.77 -4.94 -11.62
N ARG A 59 -9.63 -3.61 -11.70
CA ARG A 59 -8.34 -2.91 -11.78
C ARG A 59 -8.38 -1.72 -10.84
N VAL A 60 -7.39 -1.63 -9.95
CA VAL A 60 -7.29 -0.55 -8.96
C VAL A 60 -5.87 0.02 -8.91
N VAL A 61 -5.75 1.28 -8.51
CA VAL A 61 -4.47 1.92 -8.23
C VAL A 61 -4.57 2.69 -6.91
N SER A 62 -3.52 2.65 -6.09
CA SER A 62 -3.43 3.41 -4.85
C SER A 62 -1.99 3.81 -4.55
N VAL A 63 -1.82 4.77 -3.65
CA VAL A 63 -0.52 5.05 -3.02
C VAL A 63 -0.71 4.88 -1.52
N GLN A 64 -0.25 3.75 -1.01
CA GLN A 64 -0.48 3.32 0.36
C GLN A 64 0.63 3.81 1.30
N LYS A 65 0.23 4.41 2.43
CA LYS A 65 1.15 4.64 3.55
C LYS A 65 1.54 3.31 4.18
N CYS A 66 2.85 3.04 4.29
CA CYS A 66 3.37 1.77 4.78
C CYS A 66 4.32 1.99 5.97
N VAL A 67 4.34 1.03 6.90
CA VAL A 67 5.33 0.95 7.98
C VAL A 67 5.93 -0.44 7.99
N ARG A 68 7.27 -0.52 8.06
CA ARG A 68 8.04 -1.77 8.13
C ARG A 68 8.90 -1.77 9.40
N ALA A 69 8.25 -1.77 10.55
CA ALA A 69 8.90 -1.69 11.86
C ALA A 69 8.53 -2.87 12.77
N GLY A 70 8.24 -4.05 12.19
CA GLY A 70 7.87 -5.23 12.96
C GLY A 70 7.39 -6.42 12.14
N GLY A 71 7.39 -7.59 12.77
CA GLY A 71 7.03 -8.85 12.11
C GLY A 71 8.05 -9.26 11.03
N LYS A 72 7.55 -9.90 9.96
CA LYS A 72 8.41 -10.43 8.88
C LYS A 72 9.10 -9.34 8.04
N HIS A 73 8.53 -8.14 7.96
CA HIS A 73 9.12 -7.02 7.22
C HIS A 73 9.50 -5.92 8.21
N ASN A 74 10.77 -5.93 8.62
CA ASN A 74 11.30 -5.05 9.64
C ASN A 74 12.60 -4.40 9.15
N ASP A 75 12.52 -3.11 8.86
CA ASP A 75 13.62 -2.29 8.38
C ASP A 75 14.26 -1.45 9.51
N LEU A 76 13.74 -1.55 10.75
CA LEU A 76 14.08 -0.66 11.87
C LEU A 76 15.58 -0.53 12.13
N GLU A 77 16.31 -1.64 12.14
CA GLU A 77 17.77 -1.67 12.38
C GLU A 77 18.60 -1.08 11.23
N MET A 78 18.00 -0.91 10.04
CA MET A 78 18.65 -0.44 8.82
C MET A 78 18.41 1.06 8.57
N VAL A 79 17.43 1.65 9.26
CA VAL A 79 17.12 3.09 9.19
C VAL A 79 18.33 3.88 9.72
N GLY A 80 18.74 4.89 8.98
CA GLY A 80 19.93 5.70 9.31
C GLY A 80 21.28 5.04 8.99
N ARG A 81 21.31 3.72 8.72
CA ARG A 81 22.54 3.01 8.29
C ARG A 81 22.70 2.92 6.77
N THR A 82 21.61 3.14 6.04
CA THR A 82 21.58 2.98 4.59
C THR A 82 20.73 4.08 3.95
N ALA A 83 20.94 4.35 2.66
CA ALA A 83 20.24 5.40 1.93
C ALA A 83 18.82 5.03 1.43
N ARG A 84 18.29 3.85 1.79
CA ARG A 84 17.07 3.28 1.17
C ARG A 84 16.05 2.67 2.12
N HIS A 85 16.36 2.61 3.42
CA HIS A 85 15.41 2.13 4.43
C HIS A 85 14.82 3.34 5.17
N HIS A 86 13.52 3.27 5.42
CA HIS A 86 12.70 4.35 5.98
C HIS A 86 12.03 3.91 7.28
#